data_AF-A0A6I0S549-F1
#
_entry.id   AF-A0A6I0S549-F1
#
_cell.length_a   1.000
_cell.length_b   1.000
_cell.length_c   1.000
_cell.angle_alpha   90.00
_cell.angle_beta   90.00
_cell.angle_gamma   90.00
#
_symmetry.space_group_name_H-M   'P 1'
#
loop_
_entity.id
_entity.type
_entity.pdbx_description
1 polymer ?
#
loop_
_entity_poly.entity_id
_entity_poly.type
_entity_poly.pdbx_seq_one_letter_code
_entity_poly.pdbx_strand_id
1 'polypeptide(L)'
;GNPITKRDFWNIAGRAGRAFVDHEGKILVAHDITKKDENKINWERKMISAYLNKSNIDRAESGCLELIRTLKTVAQLNGIAFDNLINLLAENRINEIDESLDEVNDLLDLIDDGLLSLHNSNNFEGNTLEWIDSYFTKSLAYIQAQYYEDITGDEVLDFIKARIKGITKKVGIEKSIWESIVSSGIPINSDLQIDEKLSEIISIVQSYIVSDKTLEERISLLENIEDVIRDVNIYKEKFEDSVDIKEIRKKWLSGISMSDIVQHENAVNIVTQHYSFNMPWVLNGISKKMKKQNLIEEADTIEELAILVELGLPNIKSVKIYQAGIRSRISAYEIANLYDDDLWEKS
;
A
#
# COMPACT_ATOMS: atom_id res chain seq x y z
N GLY A 1 -21.42 11.41 -26.77
CA GLY A 1 -20.23 11.22 -25.91
C GLY A 1 -18.99 11.44 -26.74
N ASN A 2 -17.90 11.90 -26.12
CA ASN A 2 -16.60 12.01 -26.78
C ASN A 2 -15.96 10.62 -26.92
N PRO A 3 -15.21 10.34 -28.00
CA PRO A 3 -14.47 9.09 -28.13
C PRO A 3 -13.45 8.95 -26.98
N ILE A 4 -13.33 7.77 -26.38
CA ILE A 4 -12.25 7.46 -25.43
C ILE A 4 -10.90 7.48 -26.13
N THR A 5 -9.80 7.69 -25.40
CA THR A 5 -8.48 7.62 -26.03
C THR A 5 -8.13 6.17 -26.38
N LYS A 6 -7.22 5.98 -27.35
CA LYS A 6 -6.74 4.63 -27.72
C LYS A 6 -6.04 3.93 -26.55
N ARG A 7 -5.34 4.72 -25.72
CA ARG A 7 -4.71 4.29 -24.48
C ARG A 7 -5.74 3.75 -23.49
N ASP A 8 -6.83 4.49 -23.25
CA ASP A 8 -7.88 4.05 -22.34
C ASP A 8 -8.55 2.76 -22.81
N PHE A 9 -8.79 2.64 -24.12
CA PHE A 9 -9.31 1.42 -24.73
C PHE A 9 -8.42 0.21 -24.42
N TRP A 10 -7.10 0.32 -24.64
CA TRP A 10 -6.16 -0.78 -24.37
C TRP A 10 -5.95 -1.07 -22.89
N ASN A 11 -6.06 -0.05 -22.01
CA ASN A 11 -6.03 -0.25 -20.57
C ASN A 11 -7.27 -1.02 -20.08
N ILE A 12 -8.46 -0.69 -20.59
CA ILE A 12 -9.70 -1.42 -20.29
C ILE A 12 -9.61 -2.85 -20.84
N ALA A 13 -9.17 -2.99 -22.09
CA ALA A 13 -8.95 -4.27 -22.75
C ALA A 13 -8.03 -5.19 -21.95
N GLY A 14 -6.88 -4.64 -21.51
CA GLY A 14 -5.89 -5.37 -20.73
C GLY A 14 -6.33 -5.70 -19.31
N ARG A 15 -7.26 -4.95 -18.71
CA ARG A 15 -7.85 -5.25 -17.39
C ARG A 15 -9.00 -6.26 -17.50
N ALA A 16 -9.79 -6.22 -18.56
CA ALA A 16 -10.86 -7.18 -18.82
C ALA A 16 -10.35 -8.62 -18.94
N GLY A 17 -9.12 -8.82 -19.43
CA GLY A 17 -8.45 -10.12 -19.46
C GLY A 17 -7.81 -10.58 -18.14
N ARG A 18 -7.82 -9.76 -17.08
CA ARG A 18 -7.19 -10.06 -15.77
C ARG A 18 -8.20 -10.26 -14.63
N ALA A 19 -9.50 -10.21 -14.91
CA ALA A 19 -10.54 -10.43 -13.92
C ALA A 19 -10.68 -11.93 -13.59
N PHE A 20 -9.78 -12.42 -12.72
CA PHE A 20 -9.88 -13.62 -11.87
C PHE A 20 -10.18 -15.00 -12.51
N VAL A 21 -10.13 -15.16 -13.84
CA VAL A 21 -10.17 -16.48 -14.49
C VAL A 21 -9.20 -16.48 -15.67
N ASP A 22 -8.35 -17.52 -15.79
CA ASP A 22 -7.40 -17.77 -16.90
C ASP A 22 -8.11 -18.05 -18.24
N HIS A 23 -9.04 -17.19 -18.63
CA HIS A 23 -9.70 -17.21 -19.93
C HIS A 23 -9.51 -15.86 -20.57
N GLU A 24 -8.93 -15.86 -21.78
CA GLU A 24 -8.72 -14.67 -22.60
C GLU A 24 -9.98 -13.77 -22.58
N GLY A 25 -9.86 -12.58 -22.00
CA GLY A 25 -10.93 -11.59 -22.02
C GLY A 25 -11.27 -11.23 -23.46
N LYS A 26 -12.49 -11.54 -23.91
CA LYS A 26 -12.96 -11.20 -25.25
C LYS A 26 -13.64 -9.84 -25.23
N ILE A 27 -13.19 -8.93 -26.08
CA ILE A 27 -13.81 -7.62 -26.26
C ILE A 27 -14.72 -7.70 -27.47
N LEU A 28 -16.03 -7.53 -27.24
CA LEU A 28 -17.00 -7.40 -28.32
C LEU A 28 -17.12 -5.93 -28.72
N VAL A 29 -16.77 -5.62 -29.97
CA VAL A 29 -16.98 -4.29 -30.55
C VAL A 29 -18.24 -4.35 -31.41
N ALA A 30 -19.30 -3.66 -30.99
CA ALA A 30 -20.54 -3.54 -31.73
C ALA A 30 -20.62 -2.17 -32.43
N HIS A 31 -20.92 -2.16 -33.72
CA HIS A 31 -21.11 -0.95 -34.53
C HIS A 31 -22.57 -0.86 -34.98
N ASP A 32 -23.36 0.02 -34.36
CA ASP A 32 -24.72 0.30 -34.82
C ASP A 32 -24.68 1.17 -36.09
N ILE A 33 -25.23 0.64 -37.18
CA ILE A 33 -25.29 1.28 -38.50
C ILE A 33 -26.68 1.86 -38.82
N THR A 34 -27.64 1.69 -37.91
CA THR A 34 -29.05 2.03 -38.16
C THR A 34 -29.20 3.54 -38.35
N LYS A 35 -29.88 3.96 -39.43
CA LYS A 35 -30.10 5.38 -39.79
C LYS A 35 -28.82 6.23 -39.97
N LYS A 36 -27.69 5.62 -40.34
CA LYS A 36 -26.44 6.33 -40.66
C LYS A 36 -26.17 6.31 -42.16
N ASP A 37 -25.62 7.40 -42.68
CA ASP A 37 -25.12 7.45 -44.06
C ASP A 37 -23.79 6.70 -44.22
N GLU A 38 -23.44 6.34 -45.46
CA GLU A 38 -22.23 5.56 -45.77
C GLU A 38 -20.94 6.25 -45.33
N ASN A 39 -20.87 7.59 -45.43
CA ASN A 39 -19.66 8.34 -45.06
C ASN A 39 -19.42 8.26 -43.55
N LYS A 40 -20.48 8.41 -42.76
CA LYS A 40 -20.45 8.28 -41.30
C LYS A 40 -20.10 6.86 -40.88
N ILE A 41 -20.69 5.84 -41.51
CA ILE A 41 -20.36 4.43 -41.27
C ILE A 41 -18.88 4.17 -41.53
N ASN A 42 -18.34 4.67 -42.65
CA ASN A 42 -16.94 4.44 -43.02
C ASN A 42 -15.96 5.18 -42.09
N TRP A 43 -16.29 6.41 -41.67
CA TRP A 43 -15.51 7.16 -40.69
C TRP A 43 -15.47 6.44 -39.33
N GLU A 44 -16.62 5.99 -38.82
CA GLU A 44 -16.70 5.25 -37.55
C GLU A 44 -15.93 3.92 -37.62
N ARG A 45 -15.99 3.20 -38.76
CA ARG A 45 -15.18 1.98 -38.97
C ARG A 45 -13.69 2.26 -38.93
N LYS A 46 -13.21 3.35 -39.56
CA LYS A 46 -11.79 3.75 -39.48
C LYS A 46 -11.37 4.06 -38.05
N MET A 47 -12.23 4.73 -37.27
CA MET A 47 -11.97 4.99 -35.85
C MET A 47 -11.88 3.69 -35.05
N ILE A 48 -12.82 2.76 -35.24
CA ILE A 48 -12.80 1.42 -34.62
C ILE A 48 -11.52 0.67 -34.97
N SER A 49 -11.14 0.61 -36.25
CA SER A 49 -9.89 -0.03 -36.69
C SER A 49 -8.65 0.60 -36.06
N ALA A 50 -8.67 1.91 -35.79
CA ALA A 50 -7.57 2.59 -35.13
C ALA A 50 -7.41 2.17 -33.65
N TYR A 51 -8.51 1.81 -32.95
CA TYR A 51 -8.42 1.22 -31.60
C TYR A 51 -7.81 -0.19 -31.63
N LEU A 52 -8.10 -0.99 -32.67
CA LEU A 52 -7.60 -2.36 -32.81
C LEU A 52 -6.16 -2.46 -33.33
N ASN A 53 -5.56 -1.33 -33.73
CA ASN A 53 -4.18 -1.32 -34.17
C ASN A 53 -3.23 -1.43 -32.97
N LYS A 54 -2.57 -2.59 -32.84
CA LYS A 54 -1.59 -2.91 -31.78
C LYS A 54 -0.41 -1.95 -31.72
N SER A 55 -0.09 -1.22 -32.79
CA SER A 55 0.96 -0.19 -32.76
C SER A 55 0.60 1.01 -31.88
N ASN A 56 -0.67 1.14 -31.47
CA ASN A 56 -1.15 2.19 -30.57
C ASN A 56 -1.16 1.75 -29.09
N ILE A 57 -0.63 0.57 -28.77
CA ILE A 57 -0.40 0.14 -27.40
C ILE A 57 0.83 0.90 -26.88
N ASP A 58 0.67 1.64 -25.79
CA ASP A 58 1.81 2.28 -25.11
C ASP A 58 2.83 1.20 -24.73
N ARG A 59 4.10 1.44 -25.04
CA ARG A 59 5.17 0.53 -24.63
C ARG A 59 5.24 0.58 -23.11
N ALA A 60 5.16 -0.59 -22.47
CA ALA A 60 5.41 -0.68 -21.04
C ALA A 60 6.89 -0.36 -20.78
N GLU A 61 7.16 0.56 -19.88
CA GLU A 61 8.51 0.93 -19.44
C GLU A 61 8.73 0.41 -18.01
N SER A 62 9.94 -0.09 -17.75
CA SER A 62 10.29 -0.58 -16.42
C SER A 62 10.57 0.59 -15.47
N GLY A 63 9.68 0.80 -14.50
CA GLY A 63 9.92 1.76 -13.41
C GLY A 63 11.18 1.45 -12.60
N CYS A 64 11.49 0.17 -12.36
CA CYS A 64 12.74 -0.23 -11.71
C CYS A 64 13.98 0.16 -12.52
N LEU A 65 13.95 -0.01 -13.85
CA LEU A 65 15.07 0.43 -14.70
C LEU A 65 15.24 1.94 -14.63
N GLU A 66 14.14 2.69 -14.72
CA GLU A 66 14.18 4.15 -14.65
C GLU A 66 14.73 4.65 -13.31
N LEU A 67 14.33 4.01 -12.20
CA LEU A 67 14.88 4.28 -10.87
C LEU A 67 16.39 4.03 -10.82
N ILE A 68 16.86 2.87 -11.30
CA ILE A 68 18.30 2.53 -11.28
C ILE A 68 19.10 3.53 -12.12
N ARG A 69 18.60 3.88 -13.31
CA ARG A 69 19.24 4.87 -14.19
C ARG A 69 19.28 6.26 -13.58
N THR A 70 18.20 6.67 -12.91
CA THR A 70 18.14 7.95 -12.19
C THR A 70 19.20 7.99 -11.09
N LEU A 71 19.30 6.95 -10.26
CA LEU A 71 20.30 6.87 -9.21
C LEU A 71 21.73 6.82 -9.75
N LYS A 72 21.96 6.08 -10.84
CA LYS A 72 23.25 6.04 -11.52
C LYS A 72 23.64 7.43 -12.03
N THR A 73 22.70 8.16 -12.61
CA THR A 73 22.91 9.53 -13.11
C THR A 73 23.25 10.49 -11.97
N VAL A 74 22.49 10.47 -10.88
CA VAL A 74 22.77 11.29 -9.68
C VAL A 74 24.16 10.98 -9.13
N ALA A 75 24.50 9.70 -8.95
CA ALA A 75 25.82 9.30 -8.48
C ALA A 75 26.95 9.81 -9.40
N GLN A 76 26.79 9.71 -10.72
CA GLN A 76 27.76 10.21 -11.69
C GLN A 76 27.92 11.73 -11.63
N LEU A 77 26.83 12.48 -11.47
CA LEU A 77 26.88 13.93 -11.32
C LEU A 77 27.66 14.35 -10.07
N ASN A 78 27.60 13.54 -9.01
CA ASN A 78 28.37 13.73 -7.77
C ASN A 78 29.77 13.06 -7.80
N GLY A 79 30.24 12.61 -8.97
CA GLY A 79 31.59 12.06 -9.14
C GLY A 79 31.78 10.64 -8.59
N ILE A 80 30.68 9.90 -8.35
CA ILE A 80 30.69 8.55 -7.80
C ILE A 80 30.59 7.54 -8.96
N ALA A 81 31.62 6.70 -9.09
CA ALA A 81 31.62 5.60 -10.04
C ALA A 81 30.57 4.53 -9.67
N PHE A 82 30.07 3.79 -10.66
CA PHE A 82 29.02 2.79 -10.43
C PHE A 82 29.40 1.73 -9.38
N ASP A 83 30.64 1.22 -9.40
CA ASP A 83 31.12 0.26 -8.39
C ASP A 83 31.06 0.83 -6.96
N ASN A 84 31.31 2.13 -6.81
CA ASN A 84 31.19 2.81 -5.52
C ASN A 84 29.72 2.97 -5.12
N LEU A 85 28.83 3.30 -6.08
CA LEU A 85 27.38 3.34 -5.84
C LEU A 85 26.86 1.98 -5.34
N ILE A 86 27.27 0.88 -5.96
CA ILE A 86 26.94 -0.48 -5.53
C ILE A 86 27.36 -0.73 -4.08
N ASN A 87 28.56 -0.30 -3.69
CA ASN A 87 29.03 -0.41 -2.31
C ASN A 87 28.23 0.47 -1.34
N LEU A 88 27.88 1.70 -1.72
CA LEU A 88 27.07 2.59 -0.89
C LEU A 88 25.66 2.04 -0.67
N LEU A 89 25.03 1.48 -1.71
CA LEU A 89 23.72 0.82 -1.63
C LEU A 89 23.75 -0.38 -0.67
N ALA A 90 24.77 -1.25 -0.78
CA ALA A 90 24.92 -2.41 0.07
C ALA A 90 25.18 -2.07 1.55
N GLU A 91 25.77 -0.90 1.80
CA GLU A 91 26.11 -0.40 3.13
C GLU A 91 25.04 0.54 3.73
N ASN A 92 23.96 0.84 3.00
CA ASN A 92 22.95 1.85 3.34
C ASN A 92 23.55 3.25 3.60
N ARG A 93 24.61 3.62 2.87
CA ARG A 93 25.30 4.92 2.98
C ARG A 93 24.85 5.86 1.86
N ILE A 94 23.53 5.98 1.71
CA ILE A 94 22.87 6.69 0.61
C ILE A 94 23.09 8.20 0.68
N ASN A 95 23.18 8.73 1.89
CA ASN A 95 23.53 10.13 2.17
C ASN A 95 24.92 10.54 1.64
N GLU A 96 25.82 9.58 1.38
CA GLU A 96 27.12 9.85 0.73
C GLU A 96 26.99 10.01 -0.80
N ILE A 97 25.82 9.70 -1.39
CA ILE A 97 25.56 9.88 -2.82
C ILE A 97 25.21 11.33 -3.15
N ASP A 98 24.42 11.96 -2.29
CA ASP A 98 24.05 13.37 -2.35
C ASP A 98 23.52 13.82 -0.99
N GLU A 99 24.01 14.96 -0.48
CA GLU A 99 23.59 15.52 0.80
C GLU A 99 22.15 16.10 0.75
N SER A 100 21.58 16.31 -0.44
CA SER A 100 20.28 16.94 -0.64
C SER A 100 19.08 15.98 -0.75
N LEU A 101 19.28 14.67 -0.60
CA LEU A 101 18.30 13.69 -1.07
C LEU A 101 17.60 12.87 0.03
N ASP A 102 16.64 13.50 0.69
CA ASP A 102 15.46 12.77 1.21
C ASP A 102 14.78 12.01 0.03
N GLU A 103 14.71 12.63 -1.15
CA GLU A 103 14.07 12.08 -2.35
C GLU A 103 14.69 10.75 -2.85
N VAL A 104 16.00 10.51 -2.65
CA VAL A 104 16.63 9.23 -3.07
C VAL A 104 16.27 8.09 -2.13
N ASN A 105 16.15 8.36 -0.83
CA ASN A 105 15.68 7.34 0.10
C ASN A 105 14.23 6.97 -0.20
N ASP A 106 13.38 7.96 -0.47
CA ASP A 106 11.97 7.74 -0.85
C ASP A 106 11.87 6.87 -2.12
N LEU A 107 12.73 7.13 -3.10
CA LEU A 107 12.80 6.36 -4.35
C LEU A 107 13.20 4.89 -4.13
N LEU A 108 14.10 4.60 -3.18
CA LEU A 108 14.49 3.23 -2.83
C LEU A 108 13.41 2.51 -2.02
N ASP A 109 12.73 3.23 -1.13
CA ASP A 109 11.62 2.69 -0.33
C ASP A 109 10.51 2.11 -1.21
N LEU A 110 10.29 2.66 -2.42
CA LEU A 110 9.33 2.12 -3.40
C LEU A 110 9.59 0.68 -3.82
N ILE A 111 10.85 0.21 -3.77
CA ILE A 111 11.23 -1.13 -4.22
C ILE A 111 11.67 -2.06 -3.09
N ASP A 112 12.07 -1.50 -1.95
CA ASP A 112 12.68 -2.27 -0.85
C ASP A 112 11.71 -3.35 -0.32
N ASP A 113 10.42 -3.05 -0.15
CA ASP A 113 9.40 -4.03 0.31
C ASP A 113 9.27 -5.22 -0.66
N GLY A 114 9.21 -4.90 -1.96
CA GLY A 114 9.09 -5.90 -3.01
C GLY A 114 10.34 -6.78 -3.09
N LEU A 115 11.53 -6.18 -2.97
CA LEU A 115 12.79 -6.90 -2.95
C LEU A 115 12.93 -7.80 -1.72
N LEU A 116 12.53 -7.34 -0.53
CA LEU A 116 12.53 -8.16 0.68
C LEU A 116 11.54 -9.32 0.56
N SER A 117 10.34 -9.09 0.02
CA SER A 117 9.33 -10.13 -0.20
C SER A 117 9.82 -11.20 -1.19
N LEU A 118 10.45 -10.79 -2.29
CA LEU A 118 11.06 -11.71 -3.25
C LEU A 118 12.23 -12.47 -2.61
N HIS A 119 13.06 -11.80 -1.83
CA HIS A 119 14.15 -12.44 -1.10
C HIS A 119 13.63 -13.49 -0.11
N ASN A 120 12.61 -13.16 0.68
CA ASN A 120 11.99 -14.08 1.62
C ASN A 120 11.40 -15.32 0.95
N SER A 121 10.79 -15.14 -0.23
CA SER A 121 10.13 -16.21 -0.99
C SER A 121 11.11 -17.14 -1.72
N ASN A 122 12.23 -16.61 -2.21
CA ASN A 122 13.18 -17.36 -3.05
C ASN A 122 14.42 -17.83 -2.28
N ASN A 123 14.59 -17.42 -1.02
CA ASN A 123 15.73 -17.78 -0.19
C ASN A 123 15.32 -18.77 0.91
N PHE A 124 15.30 -20.05 0.57
CA PHE A 124 14.86 -21.12 1.49
C PHE A 124 15.92 -21.51 2.53
N GLU A 125 17.21 -21.46 2.16
CA GLU A 125 18.32 -21.96 2.97
C GLU A 125 19.11 -20.86 3.69
N GLY A 126 18.76 -19.59 3.48
CA GLY A 126 19.37 -18.44 4.16
C GLY A 126 20.34 -17.66 3.28
N ASN A 127 20.17 -16.33 3.31
CA ASN A 127 20.97 -15.23 2.75
C ASN A 127 21.84 -15.43 1.48
N THR A 128 21.50 -16.38 0.59
CA THR A 128 22.10 -16.45 -0.76
C THR A 128 21.43 -15.47 -1.73
N LEU A 129 22.18 -15.06 -2.75
CA LEU A 129 21.72 -14.13 -3.79
C LEU A 129 21.65 -14.78 -5.17
N GLU A 130 21.92 -16.09 -5.27
CA GLU A 130 21.98 -16.83 -6.53
C GLU A 130 20.63 -16.85 -7.27
N TRP A 131 19.54 -16.80 -6.52
CA TRP A 131 18.20 -16.75 -7.10
C TRP A 131 17.97 -15.50 -7.96
N ILE A 132 18.66 -14.39 -7.68
CA ILE A 132 18.48 -13.10 -8.36
C ILE A 132 18.78 -13.23 -9.84
N ASP A 133 19.89 -13.90 -10.20
CA ASP A 133 20.29 -14.08 -11.59
C ASP A 133 19.25 -14.92 -12.37
N SER A 134 18.74 -15.96 -11.73
CA SER A 134 17.72 -16.82 -12.34
C SER A 134 16.37 -16.11 -12.55
N TYR A 135 16.04 -15.15 -11.68
CA TYR A 135 14.75 -14.49 -11.62
C TYR A 135 14.72 -13.18 -12.44
N PHE A 136 15.70 -12.30 -12.23
CA PHE A 136 15.69 -10.95 -12.78
C PHE A 136 16.23 -10.83 -14.21
N THR A 137 16.95 -11.83 -14.73
CA THR A 137 17.32 -11.86 -16.16
C THR A 137 16.12 -11.87 -17.11
N LYS A 138 14.94 -12.30 -16.62
CA LYS A 138 13.66 -12.26 -17.35
C LYS A 138 12.83 -11.03 -17.02
N SER A 139 13.30 -10.15 -16.13
CA SER A 139 12.59 -8.94 -15.76
C SER A 139 12.56 -7.94 -16.90
N LEU A 140 11.52 -7.10 -16.93
CA LEU A 140 11.42 -6.02 -17.90
C LEU A 140 12.62 -5.06 -17.80
N ALA A 141 13.13 -4.82 -16.59
CA ALA A 141 14.30 -3.96 -16.36
C ALA A 141 15.54 -4.49 -17.07
N TYR A 142 15.86 -5.77 -16.88
CA TYR A 142 16.99 -6.42 -17.54
C TYR A 142 16.83 -6.43 -19.07
N ILE A 143 15.64 -6.81 -19.57
CA ILE A 143 15.36 -6.88 -21.01
C ILE A 143 15.46 -5.49 -21.65
N GLN A 144 15.00 -4.44 -20.98
CA GLN A 144 15.00 -3.08 -21.54
C GLN A 144 16.34 -2.37 -21.42
N ALA A 145 17.23 -2.78 -20.50
CA ALA A 145 18.56 -2.20 -20.37
C ALA A 145 19.35 -2.22 -21.69
N GLN A 146 19.16 -3.24 -22.54
CA GLN A 146 19.81 -3.33 -23.86
C GLN A 146 19.50 -2.17 -24.82
N TYR A 147 18.44 -1.39 -24.57
CA TYR A 147 18.05 -0.24 -25.40
C TYR A 147 18.68 1.07 -24.93
N TYR A 148 19.51 1.03 -23.88
CA TYR A 148 20.15 2.20 -23.27
C TYR A 148 21.67 2.04 -23.33
N GLU A 149 22.37 3.15 -23.56
CA GLU A 149 23.84 3.17 -23.57
C GLU A 149 24.43 3.37 -22.16
N ASP A 150 23.65 3.96 -21.26
CA ASP A 150 24.07 4.34 -19.92
C ASP A 150 23.95 3.20 -18.89
N ILE A 151 23.34 2.07 -19.23
CA ILE A 151 23.16 0.93 -18.31
C ILE A 151 23.12 -0.42 -19.02
N THR A 152 23.65 -1.45 -18.37
CA THR A 152 23.60 -2.84 -18.85
C THR A 152 22.68 -3.72 -18.01
N GLY A 153 22.26 -4.86 -18.55
CA GLY A 153 21.49 -5.85 -17.80
C GLY A 153 22.22 -6.37 -16.56
N ASP A 154 23.53 -6.57 -16.64
CA ASP A 154 24.34 -7.05 -15.51
C ASP A 154 24.43 -5.98 -14.40
N GLU A 155 24.57 -4.71 -14.75
CA GLU A 155 24.51 -3.60 -13.78
C GLU A 155 23.15 -3.51 -13.08
N VAL A 156 22.04 -3.87 -13.76
CA VAL A 156 20.72 -3.99 -13.11
C VAL A 156 20.73 -5.10 -12.05
N LEU A 157 21.34 -6.25 -12.35
CA LEU A 157 21.45 -7.36 -11.38
C LEU A 157 22.34 -6.99 -10.20
N ASP A 158 23.47 -6.32 -10.45
CA ASP A 158 24.39 -5.86 -9.41
C ASP A 158 23.73 -4.85 -8.47
N PHE A 159 22.94 -3.92 -9.02
CA PHE A 159 22.14 -2.99 -8.24
C PHE A 159 21.16 -3.74 -7.32
N ILE A 160 20.39 -4.69 -7.86
CA ILE A 160 19.40 -5.45 -7.08
C ILE A 160 20.08 -6.27 -5.98
N LYS A 161 21.20 -6.93 -6.28
CA LYS A 161 22.01 -7.65 -5.30
C LYS A 161 22.50 -6.73 -4.19
N ALA A 162 23.04 -5.56 -4.55
CA ALA A 162 23.50 -4.57 -3.58
C ALA A 162 22.37 -4.07 -2.70
N ARG A 163 21.21 -3.74 -3.28
CA ARG A 163 20.07 -3.25 -2.53
C ARG A 163 19.53 -4.30 -1.56
N ILE A 164 19.40 -5.57 -1.97
CA ILE A 164 19.00 -6.67 -1.07
C ILE A 164 20.00 -6.87 0.07
N LYS A 165 21.32 -6.73 -0.18
CA LYS A 165 22.32 -6.73 0.90
C LYS A 165 22.09 -5.57 1.87
N GLY A 166 21.85 -4.38 1.35
CA GLY A 166 21.52 -3.20 2.15
C GLY A 166 20.27 -3.44 3.01
N ILE A 167 19.19 -3.92 2.41
CA ILE A 167 17.93 -4.23 3.11
C ILE A 167 18.18 -5.25 4.23
N THR A 168 18.78 -6.41 3.94
CA THR A 168 19.02 -7.45 4.95
C THR A 168 20.01 -7.01 6.03
N LYS A 169 20.95 -6.11 5.73
CA LYS A 169 21.80 -5.47 6.74
C LYS A 169 21.01 -4.53 7.65
N LYS A 170 20.01 -3.83 7.10
CA LYS A 170 19.14 -2.89 7.83
C LYS A 170 18.13 -3.61 8.71
N VAL A 171 17.43 -4.62 8.17
CA VAL A 171 16.35 -5.32 8.87
C VAL A 171 16.85 -6.49 9.72
N GLY A 172 18.02 -7.05 9.41
CA GLY A 172 18.54 -8.27 10.01
C GLY A 172 18.57 -9.43 9.02
N ILE A 173 19.30 -10.49 9.37
CA ILE A 173 19.56 -11.63 8.48
C ILE A 173 18.64 -12.83 8.72
N GLU A 174 17.77 -12.76 9.74
CA GLU A 174 16.91 -13.85 10.12
C GLU A 174 15.61 -13.85 9.31
N LYS A 175 15.26 -15.02 8.78
CA LYS A 175 14.05 -15.20 7.97
C LYS A 175 12.76 -14.87 8.75
N SER A 176 12.72 -15.18 10.05
CA SER A 176 11.60 -14.84 10.94
C SER A 176 11.30 -13.34 10.95
N ILE A 177 12.35 -12.50 10.93
CA ILE A 177 12.24 -11.04 10.87
C ILE A 177 11.69 -10.62 9.49
N TRP A 178 12.23 -11.18 8.41
CA TRP A 178 11.74 -10.88 7.06
C TRP A 178 10.27 -11.23 6.89
N GLU A 179 9.87 -12.41 7.33
CA GLU A 179 8.47 -12.82 7.32
C GLU A 179 7.62 -11.88 8.17
N SER A 180 8.15 -11.29 9.24
CA SER A 180 7.43 -10.33 10.10
C SER A 180 7.09 -9.08 9.32
N ILE A 181 8.11 -8.46 8.74
CA ILE A 181 8.00 -7.23 7.96
C ILE A 181 7.14 -7.46 6.70
N VAL A 182 7.40 -8.51 5.93
CA VAL A 182 6.63 -8.84 4.73
C VAL A 182 5.16 -9.10 5.04
N SER A 183 4.88 -9.74 6.19
CA SER A 183 3.48 -10.02 6.57
C SER A 183 2.71 -8.77 6.98
N SER A 184 3.37 -7.77 7.60
CA SER A 184 2.69 -6.56 8.08
C SER A 184 2.01 -5.83 6.92
N GLY A 185 2.70 -5.79 5.78
CA GLY A 185 2.28 -5.05 4.59
C GLY A 185 2.47 -3.55 4.74
N ILE A 186 3.25 -3.11 5.73
CA ILE A 186 3.70 -1.73 5.97
C ILE A 186 5.09 -1.56 5.32
N PRO A 187 5.44 -0.37 4.78
CA PRO A 187 6.76 -0.09 4.26
C PRO A 187 7.86 -0.34 5.30
N ILE A 188 8.95 -1.01 4.91
CA ILE A 188 10.04 -1.47 5.79
C ILE A 188 10.47 -0.40 6.79
N ASN A 189 10.68 0.84 6.34
CA ASN A 189 11.18 1.91 7.22
C ASN A 189 10.18 2.28 8.31
N SER A 190 8.91 2.35 7.95
CA SER A 190 7.84 2.61 8.90
C SER A 190 7.60 1.41 9.82
N ASP A 191 7.74 0.20 9.28
CA ASP A 191 7.60 -1.04 10.03
C ASP A 191 8.68 -1.19 11.13
N LEU A 192 9.93 -0.82 10.82
CA LEU A 192 11.02 -0.76 11.79
C LEU A 192 10.81 0.30 12.87
N GLN A 193 10.33 1.49 12.50
CA GLN A 193 9.97 2.54 13.47
C GLN A 193 8.81 2.10 14.39
N ILE A 194 7.86 1.34 13.86
CA ILE A 194 6.78 0.74 14.67
C ILE A 194 7.35 -0.30 15.63
N ASP A 195 8.32 -1.12 15.22
CA ASP A 195 8.96 -2.10 16.10
C ASP A 195 9.62 -1.45 17.33
N GLU A 196 10.28 -0.30 17.14
CA GLU A 196 10.86 0.48 18.24
C GLU A 196 9.82 0.95 19.27
N LYS A 197 8.57 1.17 18.81
CA LYS A 197 7.45 1.66 19.62
C LYS A 197 6.48 0.56 20.05
N LEU A 198 6.66 -0.68 19.59
CA LEU A 198 5.69 -1.76 19.75
C LEU A 198 5.41 -2.08 21.22
N SER A 199 6.43 -2.03 22.10
CA SER A 199 6.23 -2.27 23.53
C SER A 199 5.31 -1.24 24.19
N GLU A 200 5.39 0.02 23.78
CA GLU A 200 4.49 1.08 24.26
C GLU A 200 3.06 0.85 23.77
N ILE A 201 2.90 0.51 22.49
CA ILE A 201 1.61 0.17 21.89
C ILE A 201 0.97 -1.03 22.61
N ILE A 202 1.74 -2.09 22.89
CA ILE A 202 1.26 -3.26 23.65
C ILE A 202 0.75 -2.83 25.03
N SER A 203 1.48 -1.97 25.74
CA SER A 203 1.06 -1.48 27.06
C SER A 203 -0.25 -0.69 27.02
N ILE A 204 -0.44 0.13 25.98
CA ILE A 204 -1.68 0.87 25.73
C ILE A 204 -2.85 -0.12 25.52
N VAL A 205 -2.66 -1.14 24.68
CA VAL A 205 -3.69 -2.15 24.39
C VAL A 205 -4.04 -2.96 25.63
N GLN A 206 -3.04 -3.41 26.40
CA GLN A 206 -3.25 -4.16 27.63
C GLN A 206 -4.05 -3.36 28.66
N SER A 207 -3.80 -2.05 28.76
CA SER A 207 -4.57 -1.15 29.62
C SER A 207 -6.03 -1.05 29.19
N TYR A 208 -6.32 -1.06 27.88
CA TYR A 208 -7.68 -1.11 27.37
C TYR A 208 -8.34 -2.48 27.57
N ILE A 209 -7.61 -3.59 27.45
CA ILE A 209 -8.16 -4.95 27.62
C ILE A 209 -8.75 -5.14 29.02
N VAL A 210 -8.10 -4.59 30.05
CA VAL A 210 -8.56 -4.68 31.45
C VAL A 210 -9.59 -3.61 31.83
N SER A 211 -9.93 -2.71 30.91
CA SER A 211 -10.91 -1.65 31.11
C SER A 211 -12.35 -2.13 30.90
N ASP A 212 -13.33 -1.25 31.08
CA ASP A 212 -14.74 -1.54 30.83
C ASP A 212 -15.07 -1.60 29.31
N LYS A 213 -14.09 -1.29 28.45
CA LYS A 213 -14.18 -1.32 26.97
C LYS A 213 -15.32 -0.45 26.42
N THR A 214 -15.57 0.67 27.10
CA THR A 214 -16.54 1.69 26.70
C THR A 214 -16.15 2.34 25.37
N LEU A 215 -17.09 3.07 24.74
CA LEU A 215 -16.80 3.81 23.51
C LEU A 215 -15.73 4.88 23.74
N GLU A 216 -15.78 5.57 24.88
CA GLU A 216 -14.82 6.58 25.30
C GLU A 216 -13.41 5.99 25.49
N GLU A 217 -13.30 4.84 26.14
CA GLU A 217 -12.02 4.13 26.29
C GLU A 217 -11.47 3.64 24.94
N ARG A 218 -12.34 3.25 24.01
CA ARG A 218 -11.94 2.87 22.64
C ARG A 218 -11.47 4.06 21.81
N ILE A 219 -12.12 5.22 21.95
CA ILE A 219 -11.67 6.47 21.33
C ILE A 219 -10.30 6.87 21.90
N SER A 220 -10.11 6.73 23.21
CA SER A 220 -8.84 6.96 23.89
C SER A 220 -7.76 5.98 23.44
N LEU A 221 -8.09 4.69 23.27
CA LEU A 221 -7.19 3.68 22.71
C LEU A 221 -6.63 4.12 21.36
N LEU A 222 -7.51 4.52 20.43
CA LEU A 222 -7.09 5.00 19.12
C LEU A 222 -6.22 6.26 19.23
N GLU A 223 -6.64 7.24 20.05
CA GLU A 223 -5.88 8.48 20.25
C GLU A 223 -4.46 8.21 20.76
N ASN A 224 -4.31 7.35 21.76
CA ASN A 224 -3.00 7.02 22.32
C ASN A 224 -2.12 6.29 21.29
N ILE A 225 -2.68 5.38 20.49
CA ILE A 225 -1.93 4.72 19.42
C ILE A 225 -1.49 5.74 18.37
N GLU A 226 -2.40 6.62 17.92
CA GLU A 226 -2.10 7.69 16.96
C GLU A 226 -0.97 8.60 17.45
N ASP A 227 -1.00 8.97 18.73
CA ASP A 227 0.03 9.82 19.33
C ASP A 227 1.40 9.13 19.36
N VAL A 228 1.45 7.83 19.67
CA VAL A 228 2.70 7.04 19.63
C VAL A 228 3.26 6.96 18.21
N ILE A 229 2.42 6.73 17.19
CA ILE A 229 2.87 6.53 15.81
C ILE A 229 2.96 7.81 14.97
N ARG A 230 2.65 8.98 15.55
CA ARG A 230 2.61 10.28 14.84
C ARG A 230 3.87 10.61 14.04
N ASP A 231 5.04 10.25 14.57
CA ASP A 231 6.34 10.52 13.95
C ASP A 231 6.83 9.42 12.99
N VAL A 232 6.05 8.34 12.78
CA VAL A 232 6.41 7.28 11.83
C VAL A 232 6.23 7.81 10.40
N ASN A 233 7.17 7.53 9.50
CA ASN A 233 7.23 8.12 8.15
C ASN A 233 5.90 8.00 7.38
N ILE A 234 5.32 6.79 7.37
CA ILE A 234 4.02 6.51 6.73
C ILE A 234 2.88 7.43 7.17
N TYR A 235 2.98 7.91 8.41
CA TYR A 235 1.99 8.75 9.05
C TYR A 235 2.31 10.22 8.78
N LYS A 236 3.56 10.62 8.98
CA LYS A 236 4.05 11.99 8.78
C LYS A 236 3.79 12.51 7.35
N GLU A 237 3.96 11.67 6.34
CA GLU A 237 3.79 12.07 4.93
C GLU A 237 2.32 12.20 4.50
N LYS A 238 1.41 11.45 5.16
CA LYS A 238 0.00 11.33 4.73
C LYS A 238 -0.98 12.04 5.65
N PHE A 239 -0.55 12.43 6.83
CA PHE A 239 -1.41 13.01 7.84
C PHE A 239 -1.31 14.54 7.84
N GLU A 240 -2.37 15.17 7.32
CA GLU A 240 -2.57 16.61 7.50
C GLU A 240 -3.25 16.85 8.84
N ASP A 241 -2.49 17.42 9.79
CA ASP A 241 -3.01 17.77 11.11
C ASP A 241 -4.15 18.80 10.97
N SER A 242 -5.25 18.58 11.68
CA SER A 242 -6.36 19.53 11.81
C SER A 242 -6.58 19.85 13.27
N VAL A 243 -6.90 21.12 13.57
CA VAL A 243 -7.23 21.56 14.94
C VAL A 243 -8.39 20.74 15.51
N ASP A 244 -9.27 20.22 14.65
CA ASP A 244 -10.49 19.50 15.03
C ASP A 244 -10.34 17.97 15.01
N ILE A 245 -9.13 17.41 14.84
CA ILE A 245 -8.94 15.96 14.69
C ILE A 245 -9.60 15.14 15.81
N LYS A 246 -9.52 15.62 17.06
CA LYS A 246 -10.12 14.94 18.22
C LYS A 246 -11.64 14.83 18.11
N GLU A 247 -12.30 15.90 17.68
CA GLU A 247 -13.75 15.92 17.48
C GLU A 247 -14.15 15.07 16.27
N ILE A 248 -13.37 15.12 15.18
CA ILE A 248 -13.61 14.27 14.00
C ILE A 248 -13.50 12.79 14.40
N ARG A 249 -12.44 12.39 15.11
CA ARG A 249 -12.23 11.02 15.62
C ARG A 249 -13.42 10.54 16.43
N LYS A 250 -13.84 11.36 17.41
CA LYS A 250 -14.96 11.05 18.29
C LYS A 250 -16.24 10.86 17.49
N LYS A 251 -16.61 11.83 16.66
CA LYS A 251 -17.84 11.75 15.85
C LYS A 251 -17.81 10.57 14.89
N TRP A 252 -16.67 10.31 14.26
CA TRP A 252 -16.50 9.20 13.33
C TRP A 252 -16.73 7.86 14.01
N LEU A 253 -16.03 7.58 15.12
CA LEU A 253 -16.19 6.32 15.86
C LEU A 253 -17.54 6.18 16.56
N SER A 254 -18.21 7.29 16.90
CA SER A 254 -19.58 7.25 17.43
C SER A 254 -20.66 6.94 16.38
N GLY A 255 -20.32 6.77 15.10
CA GLY A 255 -21.29 6.51 14.05
C GLY A 255 -22.12 7.72 13.62
N ILE A 256 -21.68 8.94 13.98
CA ILE A 256 -22.37 10.19 13.62
C ILE A 256 -22.32 10.41 12.11
N SER A 257 -23.39 11.00 11.55
CA SER A 257 -23.52 11.28 10.10
C SER A 257 -22.33 12.06 9.55
N MET A 258 -21.95 11.77 8.31
CA MET A 258 -20.94 12.55 7.60
C MET A 258 -21.37 14.03 7.47
N SER A 259 -22.68 14.34 7.39
CA SER A 259 -23.19 15.72 7.34
C SER A 259 -22.76 16.59 8.52
N ASP A 260 -22.55 15.97 9.68
CA ASP A 260 -22.24 16.66 10.93
C ASP A 260 -20.72 16.70 11.18
N ILE A 261 -19.99 15.79 10.53
CA ILE A 261 -18.52 15.72 10.57
C ILE A 261 -17.92 16.72 9.58
N VAL A 262 -18.49 16.87 8.38
CA VAL A 262 -18.00 17.81 7.33
C VAL A 262 -18.06 19.29 7.72
N GLN A 263 -18.65 19.62 8.87
CA GLN A 263 -18.62 20.96 9.44
C GLN A 263 -17.23 21.35 9.95
N HIS A 264 -16.35 20.37 10.17
CA HIS A 264 -14.97 20.58 10.61
C HIS A 264 -14.01 20.74 9.42
N GLU A 265 -12.93 21.49 9.64
CA GLU A 265 -11.89 21.69 8.62
C GLU A 265 -11.20 20.37 8.26
N ASN A 266 -11.02 20.14 6.95
CA ASN A 266 -10.40 18.96 6.36
C ASN A 266 -11.07 17.59 6.69
N ALA A 267 -12.27 17.61 7.26
CA ALA A 267 -12.97 16.43 7.74
C ALA A 267 -13.17 15.33 6.69
N VAL A 268 -13.46 15.68 5.43
CA VAL A 268 -13.63 14.69 4.35
C VAL A 268 -12.32 13.95 4.08
N ASN A 269 -11.21 14.67 4.01
CA ASN A 269 -9.91 14.07 3.73
C ASN A 269 -9.47 13.17 4.90
N ILE A 270 -9.58 13.68 6.13
CA ILE A 270 -9.28 12.93 7.35
C ILE A 270 -10.12 11.64 7.41
N VAL A 271 -11.43 11.70 7.21
CA VAL A 271 -12.25 10.48 7.25
C VAL A 271 -11.84 9.52 6.13
N THR A 272 -11.74 10.00 4.89
CA THR A 272 -11.58 9.10 3.73
C THR A 272 -10.17 8.55 3.54
N GLN A 273 -9.12 9.34 3.78
CA GLN A 273 -7.73 8.91 3.63
C GLN A 273 -7.17 8.36 4.93
N HIS A 274 -7.44 9.04 6.04
CA HIS A 274 -6.85 8.68 7.33
C HIS A 274 -7.63 7.55 8.01
N TYR A 275 -8.87 7.79 8.42
CA TYR A 275 -9.64 6.80 9.18
C TYR A 275 -10.18 5.64 8.35
N SER A 276 -10.57 5.84 7.10
CA SER A 276 -11.09 4.76 6.25
C SER A 276 -10.00 3.96 5.52
N PHE A 277 -8.73 4.36 5.59
CA PHE A 277 -7.66 3.67 4.85
C PHE A 277 -6.33 3.57 5.59
N ASN A 278 -5.63 4.69 5.84
CA ASN A 278 -4.28 4.66 6.40
C ASN A 278 -4.26 4.04 7.81
N MET A 279 -5.16 4.45 8.71
CA MET A 279 -5.22 3.94 10.08
C MET A 279 -5.54 2.45 10.16
N PRO A 280 -6.61 1.94 9.52
CA PRO A 280 -6.88 0.51 9.51
C PRO A 280 -5.71 -0.29 8.97
N TRP A 281 -5.03 0.20 7.94
CA TRP A 281 -3.86 -0.47 7.37
C TRP A 281 -2.70 -0.56 8.38
N VAL A 282 -2.36 0.53 9.07
CA VAL A 282 -1.30 0.53 10.08
C VAL A 282 -1.68 -0.36 11.28
N LEU A 283 -2.91 -0.25 11.78
CA LEU A 283 -3.42 -1.09 12.86
C LEU A 283 -3.34 -2.59 12.51
N ASN A 284 -3.73 -2.97 11.29
CA ASN A 284 -3.59 -4.35 10.83
C ASN A 284 -2.14 -4.82 10.78
N GLY A 285 -1.19 -3.96 10.39
CA GLY A 285 0.23 -4.31 10.44
C GLY A 285 0.74 -4.51 11.87
N ILE A 286 0.32 -3.66 12.81
CA ILE A 286 0.61 -3.80 14.25
C ILE A 286 0.03 -5.11 14.80
N SER A 287 -1.23 -5.44 14.50
CA SER A 287 -1.85 -6.71 14.92
C SER A 287 -1.03 -7.91 14.46
N LYS A 288 -0.60 -7.96 13.20
CA LYS A 288 0.19 -9.08 12.67
C LYS A 288 1.53 -9.24 13.39
N LYS A 289 2.18 -8.13 13.78
CA LYS A 289 3.38 -8.17 14.62
C LYS A 289 3.09 -8.76 16.00
N MET A 290 2.00 -8.34 16.65
CA MET A 290 1.56 -8.90 17.93
C MET A 290 1.28 -10.42 17.82
N LYS A 291 0.61 -10.87 16.75
CA LYS A 291 0.37 -12.32 16.50
C LYS A 291 1.67 -13.11 16.42
N LYS A 292 2.70 -12.58 15.78
CA LYS A 292 4.03 -13.23 15.71
C LYS A 292 4.74 -13.33 17.05
N GLN A 293 4.43 -12.44 17.99
CA GLN A 293 4.90 -12.50 19.37
C GLN A 293 3.99 -13.36 20.28
N ASN A 294 2.98 -14.05 19.71
CA ASN A 294 1.95 -14.81 20.42
C ASN A 294 1.05 -13.95 21.35
N LEU A 295 0.95 -12.65 21.10
CA LEU A 295 0.05 -11.71 21.79
C LEU A 295 -1.32 -11.69 21.08
N ILE A 296 -2.04 -12.81 21.15
CA ILE A 296 -3.26 -13.04 20.34
C ILE A 296 -4.42 -12.13 20.78
N GLU A 297 -4.60 -11.92 22.09
CA GLU A 297 -5.69 -11.08 22.60
C GLU A 297 -5.48 -9.60 22.24
N GLU A 298 -4.25 -9.12 22.38
CA GLU A 298 -3.86 -7.77 21.96
C GLU A 298 -4.03 -7.58 20.44
N ALA A 299 -3.62 -8.58 19.65
CA ALA A 299 -3.77 -8.54 18.21
C ALA A 299 -5.24 -8.50 17.78
N ASP A 300 -6.08 -9.37 18.33
CA ASP A 300 -7.52 -9.41 18.04
C ASP A 300 -8.21 -8.08 18.43
N THR A 301 -7.78 -7.47 19.54
CA THR A 301 -8.25 -6.14 19.97
C THR A 301 -7.91 -5.04 18.96
N ILE A 302 -6.68 -5.06 18.41
CA ILE A 302 -6.25 -4.11 17.38
C ILE A 302 -6.95 -4.35 16.04
N GLU A 303 -7.18 -5.60 15.65
CA GLU A 303 -7.95 -5.94 14.45
C GLU A 303 -9.39 -5.48 14.54
N GLU A 304 -10.04 -5.68 15.70
CA GLU A 304 -11.38 -5.14 15.93
C GLU A 304 -11.37 -3.61 15.81
N LEU A 305 -10.39 -2.93 16.46
CA LEU A 305 -10.25 -1.48 16.36
C LEU A 305 -10.08 -1.04 14.90
N ALA A 306 -9.25 -1.72 14.11
CA ALA A 306 -9.04 -1.41 12.70
C ALA A 306 -10.36 -1.41 11.90
N ILE A 307 -11.21 -2.42 12.11
CA ILE A 307 -12.52 -2.54 11.45
C ILE A 307 -13.47 -1.41 11.89
N LEU A 308 -13.51 -1.11 13.19
CA LEU A 308 -14.35 -0.05 13.74
C LEU A 308 -13.94 1.33 13.21
N VAL A 309 -12.63 1.56 13.09
CA VAL A 309 -12.05 2.78 12.51
C VAL A 309 -12.33 2.87 11.02
N GLU A 310 -12.15 1.79 10.25
CA GLU A 310 -12.40 1.78 8.81
C GLU A 310 -13.86 2.19 8.48
N LEU A 311 -14.79 1.62 9.24
CA LEU A 311 -16.23 1.79 9.02
C LEU A 311 -16.85 2.95 9.80
N GLY A 312 -16.14 3.53 10.76
CA GLY A 312 -16.64 4.60 11.63
C GLY A 312 -17.84 4.16 12.45
N LEU A 313 -17.73 3.03 13.14
CA LEU A 313 -18.81 2.42 13.92
C LEU A 313 -18.34 2.13 15.35
N PRO A 314 -19.24 2.23 16.33
CA PRO A 314 -18.85 2.19 17.74
C PRO A 314 -18.59 0.77 18.29
N ASN A 315 -19.14 -0.26 17.64
CA ASN A 315 -19.02 -1.65 18.08
C ASN A 315 -19.21 -2.66 16.93
N ILE A 316 -18.76 -3.90 17.16
CA ILE A 316 -18.77 -4.96 16.14
C ILE A 316 -20.19 -5.37 15.71
N LYS A 317 -21.19 -5.24 16.59
CA LYS A 317 -22.60 -5.51 16.27
C LYS A 317 -23.09 -4.56 15.18
N SER A 318 -22.78 -3.27 15.31
CA SER A 318 -23.09 -2.25 14.30
C SER A 318 -22.39 -2.55 12.98
N VAL A 319 -21.13 -3.00 13.04
CA VAL A 319 -20.37 -3.42 11.83
C VAL A 319 -21.08 -4.56 11.11
N LYS A 320 -21.48 -5.61 11.83
CA LYS A 320 -22.16 -6.77 11.23
C LYS A 320 -23.47 -6.36 10.54
N ILE A 321 -24.27 -5.51 11.19
CA ILE A 321 -25.51 -4.97 10.60
C ILE A 321 -25.21 -4.12 9.35
N TYR A 322 -24.18 -3.28 9.41
CA TYR A 322 -23.76 -2.46 8.28
C TYR A 322 -23.34 -3.30 7.07
N GLN A 323 -22.57 -4.36 7.33
CA GLN A 323 -22.10 -5.31 6.31
C GLN A 323 -23.22 -6.20 5.76
N ALA A 324 -24.28 -6.45 6.53
CA ALA A 324 -25.48 -7.18 6.09
C ALA A 324 -26.34 -6.40 5.06
N GLY A 325 -25.94 -5.17 4.71
CA GLY A 325 -26.56 -4.38 3.63
C GLY A 325 -27.20 -3.08 4.09
N ILE A 326 -27.26 -2.82 5.40
CA ILE A 326 -27.75 -1.54 5.93
C ILE A 326 -26.60 -0.52 5.89
N ARG A 327 -26.35 0.05 4.71
CA ARG A 327 -25.22 0.97 4.43
C ARG A 327 -25.42 2.39 5.01
N SER A 328 -25.96 2.48 6.22
CA SER A 328 -26.12 3.71 7.00
C SER A 328 -25.55 3.47 8.40
N ARG A 329 -24.53 4.25 8.79
CA ARG A 329 -23.84 4.08 10.08
C ARG A 329 -24.77 4.34 11.28
N ILE A 330 -25.57 5.40 11.19
CA ILE A 330 -26.58 5.74 12.19
C ILE A 330 -27.59 4.59 12.32
N SER A 331 -28.18 4.16 11.22
CA SER A 331 -29.21 3.12 11.24
C SER A 331 -28.64 1.78 11.73
N ALA A 332 -27.41 1.43 11.32
CA ALA A 332 -26.75 0.23 11.80
C ALA A 332 -26.52 0.28 13.32
N TYR A 333 -26.13 1.42 13.86
CA TYR A 333 -25.93 1.59 15.30
C TYR A 333 -27.25 1.60 16.09
N GLU A 334 -28.28 2.30 15.60
CA GLU A 334 -29.62 2.27 16.21
C GLU A 334 -30.18 0.85 16.27
N ILE A 335 -30.08 0.10 15.17
CA ILE A 335 -30.53 -1.29 15.10
C ILE A 335 -29.70 -2.18 16.02
N ALA A 336 -28.38 -1.96 16.10
CA ALA A 336 -27.51 -2.70 17.01
C ALA A 336 -28.04 -2.62 18.45
N ASN A 337 -28.40 -1.42 18.91
CA ASN A 337 -28.90 -1.20 20.28
C ASN A 337 -30.25 -1.88 20.59
N LEU A 338 -30.93 -2.47 19.59
CA LEU A 338 -32.15 -3.26 19.79
C LEU A 338 -31.89 -4.74 20.11
N TYR A 339 -30.66 -5.22 19.97
CA TYR A 339 -30.30 -6.62 20.24
C TYR A 339 -29.37 -6.73 21.46
N ASP A 340 -29.53 -7.78 22.25
CA ASP A 340 -28.60 -8.13 23.33
C ASP A 340 -27.25 -8.61 22.76
N ASP A 341 -26.18 -8.43 23.54
CA ASP A 341 -24.80 -8.66 23.07
C ASP A 341 -24.46 -10.15 22.89
N ASP A 342 -25.15 -11.05 23.61
CA ASP A 342 -24.96 -12.51 23.57
C ASP A 342 -25.21 -13.13 22.18
N LEU A 343 -25.95 -12.44 21.29
CA LEU A 343 -26.27 -12.94 19.95
C LEU A 343 -25.15 -12.74 18.93
N TRP A 344 -24.07 -12.05 19.29
CA TRP A 344 -23.08 -11.54 18.34
C TRP A 344 -21.63 -12.00 18.60
N GLU A 345 -21.38 -12.82 19.62
CA GLU A 345 -20.07 -13.41 19.87
C GLU A 345 -19.66 -14.40 18.75
N LYS A 346 -18.55 -14.07 18.09
CA LYS A 346 -17.75 -14.85 17.12
C LYS A 346 -18.54 -15.57 16.00
N SER A 347 -18.62 -14.87 14.87
CA SER A 347 -18.78 -15.47 13.53
C SER A 347 -17.43 -15.45 12.86
#